data_AF-A0A7W5LGJ6-F1
#
_entry.id   AF-A0A7W5LGJ6-F1
#
_cell.length_a   1.000
_cell.length_b   1.000
_cell.length_c   1.000
_cell.angle_alpha   90.00
_cell.angle_beta   90.00
_cell.angle_gamma   90.00
#
_symmetry.space_group_name_H-M   'P 1'
#
loop_
_entity.id
_entity.type
_entity.pdbx_description
1 polymer ?
#
loop_
_entity_poly.entity_id
_entity_poly.type
_entity_poly.pdbx_seq_one_letter_code
_entity_poly.pdbx_strand_id
1 'polypeptide(L)'
;MIDDVRDMVERLDRKIDVILISGDIAFAGKEEEYDFALRWIRDSLCPASGCEPEDVIVIPGNHDVDRKVGNSALYAGARELLRDRPLDKANDAITKYMDDGESSKALFSRIENYNRFAARFLCEVGKFDKVSGKMPFVRRDFELNDKSTLRVWGFNSVLVCDEHDKPEKMFVDPSAAQIERGGPNVAHLVMCHHPFNWLRNAQPFQDRVEKIAKVHLFGHEHTLRVNPSVNFTRIKAGALQPDRDEPNWKPGYNIIDIDVQGTDAKRELRIEIWVRQHELGKFRALPDDDDNMTWEFTHKLATWTEPVSAVAAPVEQPAIPLVKEEVKVSGKPPTARSVAFKMLDLAAADQKAIIKSLALGGDGDKGLLDYESALAAIRRAEDKGVLVELDRAIDEKQTSRSANG
;
A
#
# COMPACT_ATOMS: atom_id res chain seq x y z
N MET A 1 -17.45 1.30 -13.75
CA MET A 1 -16.84 0.89 -12.47
C MET A 1 -17.21 1.86 -11.37
N ILE A 2 -16.91 3.16 -11.50
CA ILE A 2 -17.27 4.17 -10.47
C ILE A 2 -18.74 4.12 -10.07
N ASP A 3 -19.65 4.02 -11.04
CA ASP A 3 -21.09 3.87 -10.72
C ASP A 3 -21.40 2.56 -10.00
N ASP A 4 -20.75 1.45 -10.38
CA ASP A 4 -20.91 0.17 -9.68
C ASP A 4 -20.39 0.22 -8.24
N VAL A 5 -19.27 0.92 -7.99
CA VAL A 5 -18.77 1.15 -6.62
C VAL A 5 -19.77 1.95 -5.81
N ARG A 6 -20.37 2.99 -6.39
CA ARG A 6 -21.41 3.80 -5.72
C ARG A 6 -22.64 2.96 -5.40
N ASP A 7 -23.12 2.17 -6.37
CA ASP A 7 -24.26 1.25 -6.20
C ASP A 7 -23.95 0.20 -5.12
N MET A 8 -22.71 -0.29 -5.05
CA MET A 8 -22.28 -1.24 -4.03
C MET A 8 -22.25 -0.62 -2.64
N VAL A 9 -21.70 0.59 -2.48
CA VAL A 9 -21.69 1.32 -1.20
C VAL A 9 -23.11 1.60 -0.71
N GLU A 10 -24.01 2.03 -1.61
CA GLU A 10 -25.42 2.24 -1.28
C GLU A 10 -26.10 0.92 -0.88
N ARG A 11 -25.88 -0.16 -1.65
CA ARG A 11 -26.46 -1.48 -1.38
C ARG A 11 -25.96 -2.10 -0.07
N LEU A 12 -24.71 -1.89 0.28
CA LEU A 12 -24.10 -2.40 1.51
C LEU A 12 -24.36 -1.50 2.73
N ASP A 13 -24.90 -0.29 2.52
CA ASP A 13 -25.10 0.75 3.53
C ASP A 13 -23.83 1.04 4.36
N ARG A 14 -22.67 0.94 3.70
CA ARG A 14 -21.34 1.04 4.32
C ARG A 14 -20.36 1.64 3.32
N LYS A 15 -19.54 2.58 3.80
CA LYS A 15 -18.39 3.09 3.05
C LYS A 15 -17.27 2.06 2.98
N ILE A 16 -16.37 2.23 2.02
CA ILE A 16 -15.12 1.47 1.95
C ILE A 16 -14.11 2.11 2.91
N ASP A 17 -13.55 1.31 3.82
CA ASP A 17 -12.56 1.77 4.78
C ASP A 17 -11.16 1.93 4.18
N VAL A 18 -10.81 1.08 3.20
CA VAL A 18 -9.47 1.01 2.60
C VAL A 18 -9.57 0.63 1.13
N ILE A 19 -8.84 1.33 0.25
CA ILE A 19 -8.68 0.95 -1.15
C ILE A 19 -7.31 0.30 -1.34
N LEU A 20 -7.27 -0.90 -1.91
CA LEU A 20 -6.04 -1.64 -2.19
C LEU A 20 -5.81 -1.76 -3.70
N ILE A 21 -4.70 -1.22 -4.22
CA ILE A 21 -4.29 -1.34 -5.63
C ILE A 21 -3.03 -2.19 -5.72
N SER A 22 -3.16 -3.39 -6.28
CA SER A 22 -2.13 -4.44 -6.28
C SER A 22 -1.11 -4.33 -7.42
N GLY A 23 -0.85 -3.14 -7.96
CA GLY A 23 0.08 -2.88 -9.07
C GLY A 23 -0.59 -2.63 -10.42
N ASP A 24 0.24 -2.38 -11.42
CA ASP A 24 -0.12 -1.97 -12.79
C ASP A 24 -1.06 -0.76 -12.79
N ILE A 25 -0.61 0.28 -12.09
CA ILE A 25 -1.29 1.56 -11.99
C ILE A 25 -1.06 2.37 -13.27
N ALA A 26 0.17 2.33 -13.75
CA ALA A 26 0.64 2.88 -15.01
C ALA A 26 0.76 1.79 -16.09
N PHE A 27 0.88 2.20 -17.35
CA PHE A 27 1.08 1.28 -18.47
C PHE A 27 2.58 1.12 -18.81
N ALA A 28 3.35 2.20 -18.71
CA ALA A 28 4.77 2.26 -19.04
C ALA A 28 5.61 3.01 -17.97
N GLY A 29 5.05 3.17 -16.76
CA GLY A 29 5.71 3.82 -15.63
C GLY A 29 5.99 5.31 -15.85
N LYS A 30 5.14 6.01 -16.62
CA LYS A 30 5.34 7.44 -16.95
C LYS A 30 4.65 8.36 -15.95
N GLU A 31 5.27 9.52 -15.71
CA GLU A 31 4.77 10.51 -14.74
C GLU A 31 3.33 10.93 -15.05
N GLU A 32 3.01 11.16 -16.32
CA GLU A 32 1.68 11.59 -16.75
C GLU A 32 0.60 10.52 -16.52
N GLU A 33 0.97 9.24 -16.54
CA GLU A 33 0.08 8.11 -16.25
C GLU A 33 -0.28 8.10 -14.76
N TYR A 34 0.71 8.37 -13.89
CA TYR A 34 0.47 8.50 -12.45
C TYR A 34 -0.31 9.77 -12.09
N ASP A 35 -0.10 10.88 -12.79
CA ASP A 35 -0.91 12.11 -12.62
C ASP A 35 -2.38 11.87 -12.99
N PHE A 36 -2.63 11.06 -14.02
CA PHE A 36 -3.98 10.61 -14.36
C PHE A 36 -4.54 9.71 -13.25
N ALA A 37 -3.79 8.70 -12.80
CA ALA A 37 -4.23 7.79 -11.75
C ALA A 37 -4.55 8.53 -10.44
N LEU A 38 -3.71 9.49 -10.03
CA LEU A 38 -3.92 10.29 -8.83
C LEU A 38 -5.22 11.11 -8.91
N ARG A 39 -5.46 11.79 -10.03
CA ARG A 39 -6.72 12.52 -10.25
C ARG A 39 -7.91 11.58 -10.20
N TRP A 40 -7.83 10.43 -10.85
CA TRP A 40 -8.92 9.46 -10.84
C TRP A 40 -9.20 8.89 -9.44
N ILE A 41 -8.16 8.58 -8.65
CA ILE A 41 -8.31 8.13 -7.26
C ILE A 41 -8.98 9.23 -6.43
N ARG A 42 -8.44 10.44 -6.46
CA ARG A 42 -8.89 11.57 -5.63
C ARG A 42 -10.27 12.08 -6.01
N ASP A 43 -10.52 12.26 -7.31
CA ASP A 43 -11.68 13.00 -7.80
C ASP A 43 -12.85 12.08 -8.18
N SER A 44 -12.63 10.76 -8.27
CA SER A 44 -13.66 9.80 -8.69
C SER A 44 -13.79 8.60 -7.74
N LEU A 45 -12.72 7.86 -7.48
CA LEU A 45 -12.81 6.61 -6.71
C LEU A 45 -13.07 6.84 -5.22
N CYS A 46 -12.29 7.70 -4.56
CA CYS A 46 -12.48 8.05 -3.15
C CYS A 46 -13.89 8.62 -2.90
N PRO A 47 -14.38 9.62 -3.68
CA PRO A 47 -15.75 10.13 -3.52
C PRO A 47 -16.85 9.09 -3.73
N ALA A 48 -16.70 8.18 -4.70
CA ALA A 48 -17.71 7.15 -4.96
C ALA A 48 -17.72 6.04 -3.90
N SER A 49 -16.57 5.75 -3.28
CA SER A 49 -16.41 4.71 -2.26
C SER A 49 -16.64 5.20 -0.84
N GLY A 50 -16.56 6.52 -0.61
CA GLY A 50 -16.51 7.12 0.73
C GLY A 50 -15.19 6.87 1.47
N CYS A 51 -14.18 6.29 0.81
CA CYS A 51 -12.84 6.07 1.35
C CYS A 51 -12.04 7.37 1.30
N GLU A 52 -11.31 7.67 2.37
CA GLU A 52 -10.42 8.82 2.39
C GLU A 52 -9.16 8.54 1.54
N PRO A 53 -8.57 9.55 0.86
CA PRO A 53 -7.33 9.36 0.11
C PRO A 53 -6.16 8.84 0.97
N GLU A 54 -6.16 9.16 2.27
CA GLU A 54 -5.12 8.69 3.22
C GLU A 54 -5.18 7.18 3.51
N ASP A 55 -6.29 6.53 3.17
CA ASP A 55 -6.55 5.08 3.35
C ASP A 55 -6.46 4.29 2.04
N VAL A 56 -5.83 4.87 1.01
CA VAL A 56 -5.42 4.15 -0.21
C VAL A 56 -4.04 3.50 0.02
N ILE A 57 -3.91 2.23 -0.34
CA ILE A 57 -2.63 1.49 -0.33
C ILE A 57 -2.33 1.01 -1.74
N VAL A 58 -1.11 1.30 -2.19
CA VAL A 58 -0.62 0.93 -3.51
C VAL A 58 0.66 0.11 -3.39
N ILE A 59 0.87 -0.83 -4.32
CA ILE A 59 2.15 -1.51 -4.57
C ILE A 59 2.46 -1.46 -6.07
N PRO A 60 3.72 -1.61 -6.51
CA PRO A 60 4.05 -1.57 -7.94
C PRO A 60 3.81 -2.92 -8.61
N GLY A 61 3.36 -2.87 -9.86
CA GLY A 61 3.33 -3.98 -10.83
C GLY A 61 4.33 -3.79 -11.97
N ASN A 62 4.45 -4.78 -12.86
CA ASN A 62 5.50 -4.77 -13.88
C ASN A 62 5.31 -3.66 -14.93
N HIS A 63 4.09 -3.12 -15.09
CA HIS A 63 3.81 -1.98 -15.94
C HIS A 63 4.15 -0.63 -15.28
N ASP A 64 4.33 -0.61 -13.95
CA ASP A 64 4.76 0.58 -13.20
C ASP A 64 6.25 0.91 -13.38
N VAL A 65 6.99 0.03 -14.05
CA VAL A 65 8.42 0.18 -14.34
C VAL A 65 8.64 1.03 -15.59
N ASP A 66 9.38 2.14 -15.46
CA ASP A 66 9.87 2.90 -16.60
C ASP A 66 10.98 2.11 -17.31
N ARG A 67 10.58 1.43 -18.40
CA ARG A 67 11.50 0.58 -19.16
C ARG A 67 12.62 1.36 -19.86
N LYS A 68 12.48 2.68 -20.06
CA LYS A 68 13.53 3.53 -20.68
C LYS A 68 14.64 3.87 -19.68
N VAL A 69 14.35 3.84 -18.38
CA VAL A 69 15.36 4.04 -17.34
C VAL A 69 16.14 2.74 -17.12
N GLY A 70 17.45 2.83 -16.96
CA GLY A 70 18.28 1.66 -16.67
C GLY A 70 18.29 0.61 -17.79
N ASN A 71 18.20 1.04 -19.06
CA ASN A 71 18.18 0.14 -20.22
C ASN A 71 19.53 0.05 -20.98
N SER A 72 20.64 0.38 -20.32
CA SER A 72 21.95 0.11 -20.91
C SER A 72 22.21 -1.40 -20.97
N ALA A 73 23.06 -1.85 -21.88
CA ALA A 73 23.42 -3.26 -22.01
C ALA A 73 23.95 -3.86 -20.68
N LEU A 74 24.63 -3.04 -19.86
CA LEU A 74 25.09 -3.43 -18.53
C LEU A 74 23.93 -3.80 -17.60
N TYR A 75 22.91 -2.94 -17.51
CA TYR A 75 21.76 -3.18 -16.64
C TYR A 75 20.87 -4.30 -17.16
N ALA A 76 20.70 -4.41 -18.49
CA ALA A 76 19.99 -5.53 -19.10
C ALA A 76 20.68 -6.87 -18.79
N GLY A 77 22.00 -6.94 -18.98
CA GLY A 77 22.78 -8.14 -18.65
C GLY A 77 22.75 -8.48 -17.15
N ALA A 78 22.73 -7.48 -16.26
CA ALA A 78 22.57 -7.72 -14.83
C ALA A 78 21.22 -8.38 -14.48
N ARG A 79 20.11 -7.93 -15.10
CA ARG A 79 18.79 -8.54 -14.91
C ARG A 79 18.74 -9.96 -15.44
N GLU A 80 19.30 -10.20 -16.62
CA GLU A 80 19.42 -11.55 -17.21
C GLU A 80 20.22 -12.48 -16.29
N LEU A 81 21.38 -12.02 -15.80
CA LEU A 81 22.21 -12.78 -14.86
C LEU A 81 21.47 -13.14 -13.57
N LEU A 82 20.66 -12.23 -13.01
CA LEU A 82 19.81 -12.52 -11.85
C LEU A 82 18.73 -13.55 -12.17
N ARG A 83 18.03 -13.36 -13.29
CA ARG A 83 16.96 -14.23 -13.81
C ARG A 83 17.41 -15.67 -14.08
N ASP A 84 18.69 -15.89 -14.34
CA ASP A 84 19.23 -17.23 -14.63
C ASP A 84 19.95 -17.88 -13.45
N ARG A 85 20.02 -17.22 -12.28
CA ARG A 85 20.62 -17.82 -11.08
C ARG A 85 19.90 -19.08 -10.63
N PRO A 86 20.58 -20.16 -10.24
CA PRO A 86 19.93 -21.31 -9.60
C PRO A 86 19.02 -20.88 -8.44
N LEU A 87 17.88 -21.58 -8.25
CA LEU A 87 16.87 -21.20 -7.25
C LEU A 87 17.45 -21.13 -5.83
N ASP A 88 18.34 -22.05 -5.48
CA ASP A 88 19.05 -22.12 -4.19
C ASP A 88 20.09 -21.00 -4.00
N LYS A 89 20.38 -20.22 -5.05
CA LYS A 89 21.28 -19.05 -5.04
C LYS A 89 20.56 -17.74 -5.34
N ALA A 90 19.25 -17.77 -5.58
CA ALA A 90 18.48 -16.61 -6.00
C ALA A 90 18.49 -15.49 -4.94
N ASN A 91 18.26 -15.83 -3.66
CA ASN A 91 18.29 -14.87 -2.55
C ASN A 91 19.68 -14.24 -2.39
N ASP A 92 20.72 -15.06 -2.27
CA ASP A 92 22.11 -14.56 -2.14
C ASP A 92 22.50 -13.64 -3.30
N ALA A 93 22.02 -13.94 -4.51
CA ALA A 93 22.29 -13.11 -5.67
C ALA A 93 21.60 -11.76 -5.59
N ILE A 94 20.28 -11.70 -5.36
CA ILE A 94 19.56 -10.41 -5.30
C ILE A 94 20.01 -9.58 -4.09
N THR A 95 20.30 -10.20 -2.94
CA THR A 95 20.83 -9.50 -1.76
C THR A 95 22.14 -8.77 -2.06
N LYS A 96 23.05 -9.36 -2.85
CA LYS A 96 24.30 -8.68 -3.24
C LYS A 96 24.06 -7.39 -4.04
N TYR A 97 23.07 -7.39 -4.93
CA TYR A 97 22.70 -6.18 -5.69
C TYR A 97 22.00 -5.16 -4.80
N MET A 98 21.23 -5.60 -3.81
CA MET A 98 20.56 -4.73 -2.85
C MET A 98 21.54 -4.08 -1.86
N ASP A 99 22.56 -4.83 -1.43
CA ASP A 99 23.56 -4.35 -0.48
C ASP A 99 24.54 -3.36 -1.13
N ASP A 100 24.86 -3.55 -2.41
CA ASP A 100 25.66 -2.61 -3.19
C ASP A 100 24.86 -1.33 -3.55
N GLY A 101 25.44 -0.16 -3.25
CA GLY A 101 24.73 1.12 -3.36
C GLY A 101 24.35 1.50 -4.80
N GLU A 102 25.28 1.35 -5.74
CA GLU A 102 25.04 1.68 -7.14
C GLU A 102 24.07 0.69 -7.81
N SER A 103 24.24 -0.60 -7.53
CA SER A 103 23.34 -1.65 -8.02
C SER A 103 21.92 -1.47 -7.49
N SER A 104 21.76 -1.20 -6.19
CA SER A 104 20.45 -0.98 -5.59
C SER A 104 19.77 0.26 -6.15
N LYS A 105 20.52 1.36 -6.32
CA LYS A 105 20.01 2.57 -6.98
C LYS A 105 19.53 2.26 -8.40
N ALA A 106 20.24 1.44 -9.16
CA ALA A 106 19.82 1.04 -10.50
C ALA A 106 18.53 0.21 -10.49
N LEU A 107 18.37 -0.73 -9.55
CA LEU A 107 17.14 -1.54 -9.41
C LEU A 107 15.92 -0.65 -9.13
N PHE A 108 16.05 0.33 -8.23
CA PHE A 108 14.93 1.18 -7.82
C PHE A 108 14.68 2.40 -8.70
N SER A 109 15.66 2.89 -9.44
CA SER A 109 15.50 4.08 -10.31
C SER A 109 14.40 3.92 -11.37
N ARG A 110 14.06 2.68 -11.75
CA ARG A 110 13.04 2.39 -12.77
C ARG A 110 11.62 2.54 -12.23
N ILE A 111 11.43 2.57 -10.92
CA ILE A 111 10.14 2.83 -10.27
C ILE A 111 10.11 4.22 -9.61
N GLU A 112 10.96 5.15 -10.04
CA GLU A 112 11.03 6.49 -9.42
C GLU A 112 9.72 7.27 -9.60
N ASN A 113 9.11 7.21 -10.78
CA ASN A 113 7.81 7.84 -11.03
C ASN A 113 6.71 7.20 -10.17
N TYR A 114 6.74 5.86 -10.02
CA TYR A 114 5.86 5.15 -9.10
C TYR A 114 6.05 5.63 -7.66
N ASN A 115 7.30 5.72 -7.16
CA ASN A 115 7.57 6.12 -5.78
C ASN A 115 7.16 7.57 -5.51
N ARG A 116 7.37 8.48 -6.47
CA ARG A 116 6.87 9.86 -6.41
C ARG A 116 5.37 9.90 -6.25
N PHE A 117 4.63 9.07 -6.99
CA PHE A 117 3.18 8.90 -6.86
C PHE A 117 2.80 8.29 -5.50
N ALA A 118 3.39 7.15 -5.15
CA ALA A 118 3.09 6.34 -3.97
C ALA A 118 3.41 7.04 -2.65
N ALA A 119 4.37 7.98 -2.63
CA ALA A 119 4.73 8.79 -1.48
C ALA A 119 3.54 9.58 -0.89
N ARG A 120 2.54 9.95 -1.71
CA ARG A 120 1.29 10.60 -1.25
C ARG A 120 0.48 9.73 -0.29
N PHE A 121 0.67 8.42 -0.37
CA PHE A 121 0.02 7.41 0.44
C PHE A 121 0.96 6.80 1.50
N LEU A 122 2.19 7.34 1.62
CA LEU A 122 3.38 6.72 2.23
C LEU A 122 3.53 5.23 1.88
N CYS A 123 3.43 4.93 0.59
CA CYS A 123 3.55 3.61 -0.01
C CYS A 123 4.80 3.48 -0.88
N GLU A 124 5.73 4.43 -0.81
CA GLU A 124 7.01 4.34 -1.51
C GLU A 124 7.82 3.14 -1.03
N VAL A 125 8.49 2.45 -1.95
CA VAL A 125 9.30 1.27 -1.67
C VAL A 125 10.72 1.45 -2.17
N GLY A 126 11.68 0.95 -1.41
CA GLY A 126 13.07 0.92 -1.83
C GLY A 126 13.96 0.19 -0.83
N LYS A 127 15.28 0.30 -1.02
CA LYS A 127 16.22 -0.19 -0.02
C LYS A 127 15.94 0.45 1.34
N PHE A 128 16.01 -0.35 2.40
CA PHE A 128 15.92 0.16 3.76
C PHE A 128 16.95 1.28 3.98
N ASP A 129 16.47 2.46 4.31
CA ASP A 129 17.31 3.61 4.59
C ASP A 129 16.74 4.40 5.77
N LYS A 130 17.52 4.47 6.86
CA LYS A 130 17.08 5.06 8.12
C LYS A 130 16.84 6.56 8.02
N VAL A 131 17.53 7.26 7.13
CA VAL A 131 17.47 8.73 7.01
C VAL A 131 16.21 9.15 6.27
N SER A 132 16.01 8.59 5.07
CA SER A 132 14.81 8.77 4.25
C SER A 132 13.60 7.98 4.74
N GLY A 133 13.76 7.15 5.79
CA GLY A 133 12.71 6.31 6.36
C GLY A 133 12.14 5.28 5.38
N LYS A 134 12.81 5.07 4.25
CA LYS A 134 12.34 4.20 3.17
C LYS A 134 12.44 2.75 3.61
N MET A 135 11.43 1.96 3.23
CA MET A 135 11.31 0.54 3.57
C MET A 135 11.19 -0.29 2.28
N PRO A 136 11.60 -1.58 2.31
CA PRO A 136 11.44 -2.49 1.17
C PRO A 136 10.00 -3.00 1.00
N PHE A 137 9.09 -2.55 1.87
CA PHE A 137 7.68 -2.92 1.87
C PHE A 137 6.82 -1.76 2.38
N VAL A 138 5.55 -1.80 2.00
CA VAL A 138 4.50 -0.98 2.58
C VAL A 138 3.91 -1.70 3.80
N ARG A 139 3.61 -0.97 4.87
CA ARG A 139 2.96 -1.53 6.07
C ARG A 139 1.91 -0.59 6.64
N ARG A 140 0.71 -1.11 6.91
CA ARG A 140 -0.40 -0.39 7.52
C ARG A 140 -1.15 -1.27 8.51
N ASP A 141 -1.61 -0.66 9.59
CA ASP A 141 -2.40 -1.31 10.62
C ASP A 141 -3.80 -0.66 10.63
N PHE A 142 -4.83 -1.49 10.64
CA PHE A 142 -6.24 -1.09 10.74
C PHE A 142 -6.87 -1.77 11.95
N GLU A 143 -7.79 -1.08 12.61
CA GLU A 143 -8.54 -1.65 13.74
C GLU A 143 -9.69 -2.52 13.22
N LEU A 144 -9.81 -3.73 13.76
CA LEU A 144 -10.93 -4.64 13.50
C LEU A 144 -12.07 -4.40 14.52
N ASN A 145 -13.24 -4.96 14.26
CA ASN A 145 -14.45 -4.80 15.09
C ASN A 145 -14.28 -5.23 16.55
N ASP A 146 -13.36 -6.15 16.85
CA ASP A 146 -13.05 -6.58 18.22
C ASP A 146 -11.91 -5.78 18.88
N LYS A 147 -11.41 -4.71 18.24
CA LYS A 147 -10.26 -3.88 18.64
C LYS A 147 -8.89 -4.52 18.43
N SER A 148 -8.84 -5.68 17.76
CA SER A 148 -7.59 -6.24 17.29
C SER A 148 -7.10 -5.52 16.02
N THR A 149 -5.92 -5.89 15.52
CA THR A 149 -5.27 -5.23 14.39
C THR A 149 -5.28 -6.11 13.15
N LEU A 150 -5.76 -5.58 12.02
CA LEU A 150 -5.43 -6.09 10.70
C LEU A 150 -4.19 -5.36 10.18
N ARG A 151 -3.09 -6.08 10.02
CA ARG A 151 -1.84 -5.57 9.46
C ARG A 151 -1.72 -5.93 7.99
N VAL A 152 -1.75 -4.91 7.14
CA VAL A 152 -1.56 -4.99 5.70
C VAL A 152 -0.08 -4.80 5.36
N TRP A 153 0.44 -5.69 4.52
CA TRP A 153 1.79 -5.63 3.95
C TRP A 153 1.72 -5.52 2.44
N GLY A 154 2.57 -4.68 1.84
CA GLY A 154 2.72 -4.57 0.40
C GLY A 154 4.17 -4.80 -0.03
N PHE A 155 4.41 -5.78 -0.90
CA PHE A 155 5.76 -6.13 -1.33
C PHE A 155 6.04 -5.75 -2.78
N ASN A 156 7.27 -5.30 -3.01
CA ASN A 156 7.79 -5.02 -4.33
C ASN A 156 8.29 -6.32 -4.99
N SER A 157 7.69 -6.68 -6.13
CA SER A 157 8.09 -7.84 -6.95
C SER A 157 8.69 -7.45 -8.30
N VAL A 158 8.93 -6.16 -8.54
CA VAL A 158 9.25 -5.61 -9.87
C VAL A 158 10.73 -5.28 -10.05
N LEU A 159 11.59 -5.67 -9.10
CA LEU A 159 13.01 -5.31 -9.00
C LEU A 159 13.79 -5.53 -10.32
N VAL A 160 13.43 -6.56 -11.07
CA VAL A 160 14.09 -6.93 -12.34
C VAL A 160 13.15 -6.92 -13.53
N CYS A 161 11.96 -6.32 -13.42
CA CYS A 161 10.94 -6.35 -14.49
C CYS A 161 11.39 -5.64 -15.77
N ASP A 162 11.10 -6.21 -16.93
CA ASP A 162 11.22 -5.61 -18.26
C ASP A 162 10.38 -6.38 -19.29
N GLU A 163 10.59 -6.15 -20.60
CA GLU A 163 9.89 -6.86 -21.68
C GLU A 163 10.11 -8.38 -21.73
N HIS A 164 11.06 -8.91 -20.93
CA HIS A 164 11.36 -10.35 -20.85
C HIS A 164 10.79 -11.01 -19.59
N ASP A 165 9.81 -10.38 -18.94
CA ASP A 165 9.12 -10.94 -17.79
C ASP A 165 8.45 -12.27 -18.11
N LYS A 166 8.71 -13.27 -17.26
CA LYS A 166 8.23 -14.65 -17.39
C LYS A 166 8.06 -15.29 -16.01
N PRO A 167 7.29 -16.39 -15.91
CA PRO A 167 7.23 -17.20 -14.69
C PRO A 167 8.62 -17.58 -14.15
N GLU A 168 8.76 -17.64 -12.83
CA GLU A 168 10.00 -17.98 -12.09
C GLU A 168 11.22 -17.05 -12.33
N LYS A 169 10.99 -15.82 -12.83
CA LYS A 169 12.05 -14.87 -13.15
C LYS A 169 12.02 -13.58 -12.32
N MET A 170 10.93 -13.30 -11.61
CA MET A 170 10.78 -12.09 -10.79
C MET A 170 11.35 -12.27 -9.39
N PHE A 171 11.54 -11.19 -8.66
CA PHE A 171 12.15 -11.21 -7.34
C PHE A 171 11.41 -10.31 -6.38
N VAL A 172 11.26 -10.78 -5.14
CA VAL A 172 10.99 -9.93 -3.99
C VAL A 172 12.27 -9.70 -3.21
N ASP A 173 12.34 -8.59 -2.47
CA ASP A 173 13.42 -8.37 -1.50
C ASP A 173 13.43 -9.52 -0.47
N PRO A 174 14.56 -10.22 -0.22
CA PRO A 174 14.61 -11.32 0.74
C PRO A 174 14.22 -10.93 2.18
N SER A 175 14.33 -9.66 2.56
CA SER A 175 13.79 -9.15 3.84
C SER A 175 12.26 -9.30 3.94
N ALA A 176 11.55 -9.44 2.82
CA ALA A 176 10.12 -9.74 2.81
C ALA A 176 9.78 -11.08 3.49
N ALA A 177 10.72 -12.04 3.54
CA ALA A 177 10.52 -13.29 4.27
C ALA A 177 10.60 -13.13 5.80
N GLN A 178 10.88 -11.91 6.29
CA GLN A 178 11.06 -11.62 7.72
C GLN A 178 9.79 -11.05 8.40
N ILE A 179 8.63 -11.04 7.73
CA ILE A 179 7.34 -10.56 8.30
C ILE A 179 7.15 -11.08 9.72
N GLU A 180 7.20 -10.23 10.74
CA GLU A 180 6.99 -10.66 12.12
C GLU A 180 5.52 -11.05 12.36
N ARG A 181 5.28 -12.12 13.13
CA ARG A 181 3.91 -12.59 13.44
C ARG A 181 3.10 -11.60 14.30
N GLY A 182 3.78 -10.71 15.04
CA GLY A 182 3.13 -9.84 16.02
C GLY A 182 2.56 -10.61 17.22
N GLY A 183 1.69 -9.93 17.98
CA GLY A 183 0.96 -10.50 19.11
C GLY A 183 -0.27 -11.31 18.69
N PRO A 184 -0.97 -11.95 19.64
CA PRO A 184 -2.19 -12.73 19.33
C PRO A 184 -3.35 -11.88 18.78
N ASN A 185 -3.25 -10.56 18.94
CA ASN A 185 -4.20 -9.56 18.47
C ASN A 185 -3.92 -9.06 17.03
N VAL A 186 -3.01 -9.69 16.27
CA VAL A 186 -2.67 -9.23 14.92
C VAL A 186 -3.03 -10.28 13.88
N ALA A 187 -3.93 -9.94 12.97
CA ALA A 187 -4.19 -10.67 11.73
C ALA A 187 -3.42 -10.01 10.58
N HIS A 188 -2.96 -10.80 9.62
CA HIS A 188 -2.10 -10.30 8.53
C HIS A 188 -2.77 -10.46 7.16
N LEU A 189 -2.71 -9.41 6.35
CA LEU A 189 -3.03 -9.39 4.93
C LEU A 189 -1.76 -9.04 4.14
N VAL A 190 -1.47 -9.77 3.07
CA VAL A 190 -0.28 -9.55 2.24
C VAL A 190 -0.70 -9.24 0.81
N MET A 191 -0.09 -8.20 0.23
CA MET A 191 -0.21 -7.82 -1.17
C MET A 191 1.15 -7.99 -1.86
N CYS A 192 1.14 -8.57 -3.05
CA CYS A 192 2.30 -8.62 -3.95
C CYS A 192 1.78 -8.70 -5.38
N HIS A 193 2.31 -7.91 -6.31
CA HIS A 193 1.76 -7.90 -7.67
C HIS A 193 1.88 -9.27 -8.36
N HIS A 194 3.11 -9.80 -8.43
CA HIS A 194 3.38 -11.11 -9.00
C HIS A 194 2.99 -12.24 -8.02
N PRO A 195 2.21 -13.25 -8.46
CA PRO A 195 1.99 -14.47 -7.68
C PRO A 195 3.24 -15.33 -7.55
N PHE A 196 3.24 -16.30 -6.62
CA PHE A 196 4.44 -17.07 -6.27
C PHE A 196 5.11 -17.80 -7.45
N ASN A 197 4.34 -18.31 -8.42
CA ASN A 197 4.86 -18.95 -9.64
C ASN A 197 5.67 -18.01 -10.54
N TRP A 198 5.58 -16.69 -10.34
CA TRP A 198 6.39 -15.70 -11.05
C TRP A 198 7.71 -15.40 -10.36
N LEU A 199 7.83 -15.72 -9.07
CA LEU A 199 9.00 -15.36 -8.26
C LEU A 199 10.07 -16.45 -8.32
N ARG A 200 11.29 -16.07 -8.67
CA ARG A 200 12.47 -16.93 -8.66
C ARG A 200 12.90 -17.32 -7.25
N ASN A 201 12.70 -16.42 -6.30
CA ASN A 201 12.97 -16.64 -4.88
C ASN A 201 11.67 -16.85 -4.08
N ALA A 202 10.66 -17.48 -4.67
CA ALA A 202 9.34 -17.65 -4.06
C ALA A 202 9.38 -18.38 -2.72
N GLN A 203 10.12 -19.49 -2.62
CA GLN A 203 9.92 -20.49 -1.56
C GLN A 203 9.96 -19.89 -0.14
N PRO A 204 11.00 -19.15 0.30
CA PRO A 204 11.03 -18.63 1.67
C PRO A 204 9.96 -17.58 1.93
N PHE A 205 9.60 -16.79 0.90
CA PHE A 205 8.54 -15.79 0.99
C PHE A 205 7.17 -16.46 1.10
N GLN A 206 6.88 -17.44 0.24
CA GLN A 206 5.65 -18.22 0.27
C GLN A 206 5.47 -18.94 1.61
N ASP A 207 6.49 -19.64 2.09
CA ASP A 207 6.46 -20.34 3.38
C ASP A 207 6.15 -19.37 4.54
N ARG A 208 6.69 -18.15 4.50
CA ARG A 208 6.41 -17.14 5.53
C ARG A 208 4.98 -16.62 5.43
N VAL A 209 4.54 -16.26 4.23
CA VAL A 209 3.22 -15.67 3.97
C VAL A 209 2.11 -16.66 4.31
N GLU A 210 2.21 -17.91 3.84
CA GLU A 210 1.23 -18.97 4.12
C GLU A 210 1.16 -19.33 5.61
N LYS A 211 2.26 -19.17 6.35
CA LYS A 211 2.30 -19.44 7.79
C LYS A 211 1.66 -18.34 8.65
N ILE A 212 1.60 -17.10 8.16
CA ILE A 212 1.26 -15.93 9.00
C ILE A 212 0.01 -15.20 8.51
N ALA A 213 -0.10 -14.97 7.21
CA ALA A 213 -1.16 -14.15 6.64
C ALA A 213 -2.42 -14.96 6.37
N LYS A 214 -3.57 -14.37 6.72
CA LYS A 214 -4.90 -14.93 6.51
C LYS A 214 -5.48 -14.56 5.15
N VAL A 215 -4.98 -13.49 4.56
CA VAL A 215 -5.41 -13.01 3.24
C VAL A 215 -4.19 -12.72 2.38
N HIS A 216 -4.13 -13.29 1.18
CA HIS A 216 -3.08 -13.00 0.19
C HIS A 216 -3.72 -12.38 -1.04
N LEU A 217 -3.27 -11.21 -1.46
CA LEU A 217 -3.75 -10.49 -2.64
C LEU A 217 -2.64 -10.43 -3.69
N PHE A 218 -2.93 -10.96 -4.88
CA PHE A 218 -2.05 -10.91 -6.04
C PHE A 218 -2.74 -10.27 -7.24
N GLY A 219 -1.94 -9.70 -8.15
CA GLY A 219 -2.39 -9.16 -9.44
C GLY A 219 -1.83 -9.99 -10.61
N HIS A 220 -1.43 -9.28 -11.67
CA HIS A 220 -0.69 -9.75 -12.84
C HIS A 220 -1.40 -10.75 -13.78
N GLU A 221 -1.99 -11.81 -13.25
CA GLU A 221 -2.55 -12.88 -14.09
C GLU A 221 -3.97 -12.60 -14.60
N HIS A 222 -4.61 -11.53 -14.14
CA HIS A 222 -5.95 -11.07 -14.56
C HIS A 222 -7.07 -12.12 -14.49
N THR A 223 -6.92 -13.13 -13.61
CA THR A 223 -7.79 -14.32 -13.63
C THR A 223 -9.04 -14.25 -12.76
N LEU A 224 -9.18 -13.26 -11.87
CA LEU A 224 -10.29 -13.15 -10.89
C LEU A 224 -10.55 -14.48 -10.15
N ARG A 225 -9.52 -15.02 -9.50
CA ARG A 225 -9.61 -16.30 -8.78
C ARG A 225 -9.58 -16.10 -7.28
N VAL A 226 -10.51 -16.75 -6.58
CA VAL A 226 -10.48 -16.91 -5.14
C VAL A 226 -10.13 -18.36 -4.84
N ASN A 227 -9.00 -18.57 -4.20
CA ASN A 227 -8.47 -19.89 -3.85
C ASN A 227 -8.47 -20.05 -2.32
N PRO A 228 -9.39 -20.86 -1.77
CA PRO A 228 -9.38 -21.15 -0.35
C PRO A 228 -8.25 -22.11 0.02
N SER A 229 -7.76 -21.95 1.25
CA SER A 229 -6.94 -22.90 1.99
C SER A 229 -7.49 -23.01 3.40
N VAL A 230 -7.11 -24.05 4.14
CA VAL A 230 -7.53 -24.25 5.54
C VAL A 230 -7.10 -23.08 6.44
N ASN A 231 -6.01 -22.39 6.09
CA ASN A 231 -5.39 -21.38 6.97
C ASN A 231 -5.47 -19.94 6.44
N PHE A 232 -5.80 -19.76 5.16
CA PHE A 232 -5.81 -18.47 4.48
C PHE A 232 -6.71 -18.48 3.24
N THR A 233 -7.11 -17.29 2.78
CA THR A 233 -7.76 -17.08 1.48
C THR A 233 -6.79 -16.35 0.56
N ARG A 234 -6.59 -16.87 -0.66
CA ARG A 234 -5.77 -16.24 -1.70
C ARG A 234 -6.65 -15.69 -2.80
N ILE A 235 -6.46 -14.44 -3.15
CA ILE A 235 -7.24 -13.71 -4.15
C ILE A 235 -6.29 -13.24 -5.23
N LYS A 236 -6.54 -13.67 -6.48
CA LYS A 236 -5.89 -13.14 -7.68
C LYS A 236 -6.84 -12.14 -8.31
N ALA A 237 -6.58 -10.85 -8.09
CA ALA A 237 -7.41 -9.78 -8.58
C ALA A 237 -7.48 -9.77 -10.12
N GLY A 238 -8.62 -9.33 -10.65
CA GLY A 238 -8.72 -8.94 -12.05
C GLY A 238 -8.02 -7.61 -12.30
N ALA A 239 -7.80 -7.29 -13.57
CA ALA A 239 -7.41 -5.94 -13.95
C ALA A 239 -8.66 -5.07 -14.15
N LEU A 240 -8.56 -3.77 -13.83
CA LEU A 240 -9.62 -2.82 -14.16
C LEU A 240 -9.61 -2.47 -15.67
N GLN A 241 -8.44 -2.50 -16.29
CA GLN A 241 -8.21 -2.22 -17.71
C GLN A 241 -7.23 -3.26 -18.29
N PRO A 242 -7.64 -4.54 -18.41
CA PRO A 242 -6.80 -5.53 -19.09
C PRO A 242 -6.62 -5.15 -20.57
N ASP A 243 -5.55 -5.64 -21.20
CA ASP A 243 -5.31 -5.42 -22.62
C ASP A 243 -6.52 -5.93 -23.43
N ARG A 244 -6.98 -5.13 -24.40
CA ARG A 244 -8.16 -5.47 -25.21
C ARG A 244 -7.98 -6.73 -26.03
N ASP A 245 -6.73 -7.06 -26.35
CA ASP A 245 -6.38 -8.24 -27.14
C ASP A 245 -6.08 -9.47 -26.26
N GLU A 246 -6.12 -9.35 -24.92
CA GLU A 246 -6.00 -10.49 -24.03
C GLU A 246 -7.19 -11.46 -24.19
N PRO A 247 -6.92 -12.78 -24.24
CA PRO A 247 -7.98 -13.78 -24.21
C PRO A 247 -8.84 -13.62 -22.96
N ASN A 248 -10.16 -13.55 -23.14
CA ASN A 248 -11.12 -13.35 -22.06
C ASN A 248 -11.00 -11.98 -21.37
N TRP A 249 -10.96 -10.88 -22.14
CA TRP A 249 -11.07 -9.51 -21.63
C TRP A 249 -12.22 -9.36 -20.62
N LYS A 250 -11.85 -9.33 -19.33
CA LYS A 250 -12.78 -9.37 -18.19
C LYS A 250 -12.33 -8.38 -17.13
N PRO A 251 -12.59 -7.08 -17.34
CA PRO A 251 -12.34 -6.08 -16.31
C PRO A 251 -13.02 -6.46 -15.00
N GLY A 252 -12.35 -6.27 -13.88
CA GLY A 252 -12.92 -6.64 -12.59
C GLY A 252 -12.23 -6.01 -11.40
N TYR A 253 -12.93 -6.04 -10.28
CA TYR A 253 -12.43 -5.61 -8.98
C TYR A 253 -13.16 -6.41 -7.89
N ASN A 254 -12.69 -6.35 -6.65
CA ASN A 254 -13.32 -7.04 -5.53
C ASN A 254 -13.67 -6.04 -4.44
N ILE A 255 -14.77 -6.27 -3.73
CA ILE A 255 -15.00 -5.71 -2.39
C ILE A 255 -14.79 -6.85 -1.40
N ILE A 256 -14.00 -6.60 -0.35
CA ILE A 256 -13.66 -7.58 0.66
C ILE A 256 -14.08 -7.01 2.00
N ASP A 257 -15.05 -7.63 2.67
CA ASP A 257 -15.39 -7.32 4.06
C ASP A 257 -14.65 -8.28 4.98
N ILE A 258 -14.05 -7.73 6.03
CA ILE A 258 -13.23 -8.46 6.99
C ILE A 258 -13.70 -8.09 8.39
N ASP A 259 -14.19 -9.10 9.11
CA ASP A 259 -14.60 -8.95 10.50
C ASP A 259 -14.06 -10.12 11.35
N VAL A 260 -14.08 -9.94 12.66
CA VAL A 260 -13.78 -10.99 13.63
C VAL A 260 -15.08 -11.50 14.22
N GLN A 261 -15.24 -12.82 14.23
CA GLN A 261 -16.35 -13.52 14.85
C GLN A 261 -15.88 -14.42 15.99
N GLY A 262 -16.81 -14.70 16.91
CA GLY A 262 -16.53 -15.50 18.09
C GLY A 262 -15.60 -14.80 19.09
N THR A 263 -15.30 -15.50 20.19
CA THR A 263 -14.43 -15.00 21.25
C THR A 263 -13.43 -16.08 21.66
N ASP A 264 -12.35 -15.68 22.33
CA ASP A 264 -11.37 -16.55 22.94
C ASP A 264 -10.82 -17.65 22.00
N ALA A 265 -11.07 -18.93 22.32
CA ALA A 265 -10.59 -20.07 21.55
C ALA A 265 -11.37 -20.30 20.23
N LYS A 266 -12.54 -19.66 20.09
CA LYS A 266 -13.41 -19.73 18.89
C LYS A 266 -13.31 -18.47 18.02
N ARG A 267 -12.29 -17.64 18.26
CA ARG A 267 -12.06 -16.40 17.51
C ARG A 267 -11.60 -16.71 16.09
N GLU A 268 -12.32 -16.19 15.11
CA GLU A 268 -12.10 -16.43 13.68
C GLU A 268 -12.17 -15.12 12.89
N LEU A 269 -11.36 -15.02 11.83
CA LEU A 269 -11.44 -13.94 10.85
C LEU A 269 -12.43 -14.37 9.77
N ARG A 270 -13.57 -13.69 9.66
CA ARG A 270 -14.49 -13.86 8.53
C ARG A 270 -14.04 -12.96 7.39
N ILE A 271 -14.10 -13.51 6.18
CA ILE A 271 -13.81 -12.82 4.93
C ILE A 271 -15.01 -13.04 4.01
N GLU A 272 -15.69 -11.97 3.64
CA GLU A 272 -16.77 -11.98 2.65
C GLU A 272 -16.33 -11.19 1.41
N ILE A 273 -16.45 -11.78 0.22
CA ILE A 273 -15.92 -11.19 -1.01
C ILE A 273 -17.03 -11.06 -2.05
N TRP A 274 -17.26 -9.83 -2.51
CA TRP A 274 -17.99 -9.56 -3.74
C TRP A 274 -17.01 -9.45 -4.90
N VAL A 275 -16.90 -10.52 -5.70
CA VAL A 275 -16.11 -10.52 -6.92
C VAL A 275 -16.91 -9.83 -8.02
N ARG A 276 -16.43 -8.69 -8.53
CA ARG A 276 -17.12 -7.88 -9.54
C ARG A 276 -16.43 -8.03 -10.89
N GLN A 277 -17.18 -8.46 -11.90
CA GLN A 277 -16.69 -8.62 -13.27
C GLN A 277 -17.56 -7.82 -14.24
N HIS A 278 -16.93 -7.15 -15.20
CA HIS A 278 -17.62 -6.42 -16.25
C HIS A 278 -18.12 -7.38 -17.33
N GLU A 279 -19.44 -7.44 -17.49
CA GLU A 279 -20.13 -8.24 -18.50
C GLU A 279 -21.32 -7.46 -19.08
N LEU A 280 -21.45 -7.47 -20.42
CA LEU A 280 -22.59 -6.86 -21.13
C LEU A 280 -22.82 -5.39 -20.76
N GLY A 281 -21.73 -4.62 -20.63
CA GLY A 281 -21.77 -3.16 -20.40
C GLY A 281 -21.97 -2.73 -18.94
N LYS A 282 -21.98 -3.67 -17.98
CA LYS A 282 -22.05 -3.35 -16.55
C LYS A 282 -21.23 -4.32 -15.70
N PHE A 283 -20.91 -3.93 -14.49
CA PHE A 283 -20.31 -4.84 -13.52
C PHE A 283 -21.40 -5.72 -12.88
N ARG A 284 -21.08 -7.00 -12.67
CA ARG A 284 -21.96 -8.00 -12.06
C ARG A 284 -21.15 -8.80 -11.05
N ALA A 285 -21.86 -9.43 -10.10
CA ALA A 285 -21.23 -10.38 -9.19
C ALA A 285 -20.86 -11.65 -9.97
N LEU A 286 -19.64 -12.13 -9.77
CA LEU A 286 -19.23 -13.47 -10.16
C LEU A 286 -19.52 -14.39 -8.96
N PRO A 287 -20.54 -15.27 -9.05
CA PRO A 287 -20.91 -16.12 -7.93
C PRO A 287 -19.82 -17.16 -7.60
N ASP A 288 -19.91 -17.73 -6.40
CA ASP A 288 -19.09 -18.89 -6.01
C ASP A 288 -19.58 -20.19 -6.69
N ASP A 289 -18.94 -21.31 -6.35
CA ASP A 289 -19.27 -22.63 -6.92
C ASP A 289 -20.68 -23.12 -6.53
N ASP A 290 -21.31 -22.51 -5.51
CA ASP A 290 -22.64 -22.82 -4.99
C ASP A 290 -23.70 -21.77 -5.41
N ASP A 291 -23.40 -20.94 -6.42
CA ASP A 291 -24.25 -19.85 -6.94
C ASP A 291 -24.53 -18.71 -5.93
N ASN A 292 -23.78 -18.61 -4.83
CA ASN A 292 -23.88 -17.48 -3.90
C ASN A 292 -23.28 -16.22 -4.52
N MET A 293 -23.91 -15.08 -4.30
CA MET A 293 -23.44 -13.79 -4.82
C MET A 293 -22.19 -13.25 -4.09
N THR A 294 -21.79 -13.92 -3.01
CA THR A 294 -20.61 -13.63 -2.19
C THR A 294 -19.83 -14.90 -1.91
N TRP A 295 -18.51 -14.75 -1.81
CA TRP A 295 -17.62 -15.83 -1.42
C TRP A 295 -17.27 -15.64 0.05
N GLU A 296 -17.60 -16.61 0.90
CA GLU A 296 -17.39 -16.53 2.35
C GLU A 296 -16.35 -17.52 2.86
N PHE A 297 -15.45 -17.05 3.73
CA PHE A 297 -14.42 -17.88 4.37
C PHE A 297 -14.21 -17.49 5.83
N THR A 298 -13.83 -18.46 6.66
CA THR A 298 -13.38 -18.20 8.03
C THR A 298 -12.00 -18.79 8.28
N HIS A 299 -11.17 -18.07 9.04
CA HIS A 299 -9.84 -18.54 9.42
C HIS A 299 -9.61 -18.37 10.91
N LYS A 300 -9.18 -19.44 11.58
CA LYS A 300 -8.86 -19.41 13.01
C LYS A 300 -7.83 -18.33 13.34
N LEU A 301 -8.14 -17.53 14.35
CA LEU A 301 -7.24 -16.55 14.96
C LEU A 301 -6.71 -17.05 16.30
N ALA A 302 -5.67 -16.40 16.80
CA ALA A 302 -5.18 -16.66 18.16
C ALA A 302 -6.17 -16.09 19.19
N THR A 303 -6.22 -16.74 20.36
CA THR A 303 -7.01 -16.28 21.50
C THR A 303 -6.56 -14.91 21.94
N TRP A 304 -7.51 -13.97 21.97
CA TRP A 304 -7.29 -12.62 22.41
C TRP A 304 -8.61 -11.98 22.83
N THR A 305 -8.52 -11.08 23.80
CA THR A 305 -9.59 -10.21 24.28
C THR A 305 -9.01 -8.82 24.49
N GLU A 306 -9.81 -7.79 24.22
CA GLU A 306 -9.40 -6.41 24.49
C GLU A 306 -9.00 -6.26 25.98
N PRO A 307 -7.80 -5.73 26.28
CA PRO A 307 -7.44 -5.41 27.65
C PRO A 307 -8.41 -4.35 28.19
N VAL A 308 -9.08 -4.65 29.31
CA VAL A 308 -9.90 -3.64 30.00
C VAL A 308 -8.99 -2.47 30.36
N SER A 309 -9.22 -1.30 29.77
CA SER A 309 -8.51 -0.09 30.17
C SER A 309 -8.77 0.15 31.64
N ALA A 310 -7.74 0.00 32.48
CA ALA A 310 -7.81 0.39 33.86
C ALA A 310 -8.09 1.90 33.90
N VAL A 311 -9.27 2.29 34.37
CA VAL A 311 -9.58 3.68 34.68
C VAL A 311 -8.51 4.14 35.65
N ALA A 312 -7.59 5.00 35.20
CA ALA A 312 -6.59 5.58 36.07
C ALA A 312 -7.32 6.33 37.18
N ALA A 313 -7.08 5.94 38.43
CA ALA A 313 -7.57 6.69 39.59
C ALA A 313 -7.07 8.15 39.48
N PRO A 314 -7.89 9.15 39.87
CA PRO A 314 -7.48 10.54 39.74
C PRO A 314 -6.27 10.78 40.64
N VAL A 315 -5.11 11.02 40.04
CA VAL A 315 -3.96 11.58 40.76
C VAL A 315 -4.15 13.09 40.76
N GLU A 316 -4.54 13.64 41.91
CA GLU A 316 -4.51 15.10 42.13
C GLU A 316 -3.08 15.61 41.92
N GLN A 317 -2.88 16.35 40.82
CA GLN A 317 -1.70 17.19 40.64
C GLN A 317 -2.08 18.66 40.85
N PRO A 318 -1.24 19.46 41.53
CA PRO A 318 -1.53 20.87 41.78
C PRO A 318 -1.53 21.67 40.46
N ALA A 319 -2.57 22.46 40.28
CA ALA A 319 -2.84 23.25 39.08
C ALA A 319 -1.76 24.33 38.86
N ILE A 320 -1.04 24.21 37.75
CA ILE A 320 -0.29 25.31 37.13
C ILE A 320 -1.21 25.89 36.03
N PRO A 321 -1.51 27.20 36.02
CA PRO A 321 -2.35 27.79 35.00
C PRO A 321 -1.54 27.89 33.69
N LEU A 322 -1.62 26.86 32.85
CA LEU A 322 -1.21 26.94 31.46
C LEU A 322 -2.41 27.44 30.67
N VAL A 323 -2.34 28.68 30.18
CA VAL A 323 -3.29 29.20 29.20
C VAL A 323 -3.09 28.39 27.92
N LYS A 324 -3.90 27.33 27.75
CA LYS A 324 -4.09 26.67 26.46
C LYS A 324 -5.17 27.46 25.74
N GLU A 325 -4.79 28.17 24.68
CA GLU A 325 -5.74 28.51 23.64
C GLU A 325 -6.21 27.19 23.01
N GLU A 326 -7.36 26.69 23.46
CA GLU A 326 -8.09 25.65 22.75
C GLU A 326 -8.64 26.25 21.45
N VAL A 327 -7.81 26.22 20.41
CA VAL A 327 -8.28 26.40 19.04
C VAL A 327 -9.12 25.17 18.71
N LYS A 328 -10.45 25.34 18.71
CA LYS A 328 -11.39 24.35 18.19
C LYS A 328 -11.12 24.11 16.70
N VAL A 329 -10.29 23.13 16.39
CA VAL A 329 -10.23 22.53 15.05
C VAL A 329 -11.33 21.47 15.01
N SER A 330 -12.44 21.77 14.32
CA SER A 330 -13.48 20.79 14.05
C SER A 330 -12.96 19.82 12.98
N GLY A 331 -12.49 18.64 13.40
CA GLY A 331 -12.02 17.59 12.50
C GLY A 331 -11.22 16.51 13.24
N LYS A 332 -11.07 15.33 12.64
CA LYS A 332 -10.11 14.31 13.08
C LYS A 332 -8.70 14.95 13.09
N PRO A 333 -7.85 14.72 14.11
CA PRO A 333 -6.50 15.27 14.10
C PRO A 333 -5.72 14.78 12.88
N PRO A 334 -4.87 15.64 12.27
CA PRO A 334 -4.11 15.26 11.10
C PRO A 334 -3.20 14.07 11.40
N THR A 335 -3.07 13.19 10.43
CA THR A 335 -2.16 12.04 10.48
C THR A 335 -0.99 12.27 9.55
N ALA A 336 0.13 11.55 9.72
CA ALA A 336 1.24 11.67 8.78
C ALA A 336 0.82 11.39 7.33
N ARG A 337 -0.21 10.53 7.14
CA ARG A 337 -0.80 10.19 5.84
C ARG A 337 -1.60 11.36 5.26
N SER A 338 -2.48 11.95 6.07
CA SER A 338 -3.29 13.12 5.67
C SER A 338 -2.37 14.27 5.21
N VAL A 339 -1.32 14.52 5.99
CA VAL A 339 -0.33 15.57 5.72
C VAL A 339 0.50 15.25 4.49
N ALA A 340 0.94 13.99 4.30
CA ALA A 340 1.72 13.62 3.12
C ALA A 340 0.94 13.81 1.82
N PHE A 341 -0.33 13.41 1.81
CA PHE A 341 -1.20 13.58 0.65
C PHE A 341 -1.30 15.06 0.25
N LYS A 342 -1.54 15.97 1.21
CA LYS A 342 -1.62 17.43 0.96
C LYS A 342 -0.26 18.05 0.62
N MET A 343 0.78 17.71 1.37
CA MET A 343 2.14 18.28 1.21
C MET A 343 2.72 17.99 -0.17
N LEU A 344 2.53 16.77 -0.68
CA LEU A 344 3.03 16.35 -1.99
C LEU A 344 2.17 16.82 -3.16
N ASP A 345 1.04 17.48 -2.90
CA ASP A 345 0.26 18.21 -3.90
C ASP A 345 0.78 19.65 -4.11
N LEU A 346 1.60 20.16 -3.17
CA LEU A 346 2.26 21.46 -3.33
C LEU A 346 3.45 21.38 -4.28
N ALA A 347 3.80 22.51 -4.91
CA ALA A 347 5.03 22.62 -5.68
C ALA A 347 6.26 22.50 -4.75
N ALA A 348 7.36 21.93 -5.27
CA ALA A 348 8.57 21.68 -4.48
C ALA A 348 9.15 22.93 -3.79
N ALA A 349 8.99 24.13 -4.38
CA ALA A 349 9.42 25.39 -3.76
C ALA A 349 8.60 25.72 -2.51
N ASP A 350 7.29 25.48 -2.54
CA ASP A 350 6.38 25.73 -1.42
C ASP A 350 6.60 24.71 -0.31
N GLN A 351 6.80 23.44 -0.68
CA GLN A 351 7.21 22.39 0.26
C GLN A 351 8.46 22.81 1.04
N LYS A 352 9.52 23.22 0.33
CA LYS A 352 10.78 23.69 0.95
C LYS A 352 10.58 24.91 1.85
N ALA A 353 9.71 25.85 1.47
CA ALA A 353 9.42 27.03 2.27
C ALA A 353 8.75 26.67 3.61
N ILE A 354 7.76 25.76 3.59
CA ILE A 354 7.07 25.26 4.79
C ILE A 354 8.03 24.47 5.68
N ILE A 355 8.82 23.57 5.10
CA ILE A 355 9.82 22.78 5.84
C ILE A 355 10.81 23.70 6.56
N LYS A 356 11.25 24.78 5.90
CA LYS A 356 12.16 25.76 6.48
C LYS A 356 11.50 26.57 7.59
N SER A 357 10.26 27.03 7.41
CA SER A 357 9.58 27.88 8.40
C SER A 357 9.34 27.15 9.73
N LEU A 358 9.11 25.83 9.68
CA LEU A 358 8.88 24.98 10.85
C LEU A 358 10.16 24.30 11.37
N ALA A 359 11.34 24.65 10.83
CA ALA A 359 12.61 24.01 11.18
C ALA A 359 12.57 22.47 11.11
N LEU A 360 11.93 21.95 10.06
CA LEU A 360 11.74 20.52 9.80
C LEU A 360 12.78 19.95 8.82
N GLY A 361 13.79 20.73 8.42
CA GLY A 361 14.94 20.23 7.64
C GLY A 361 15.99 19.53 8.52
N GLY A 362 16.86 18.73 7.91
CA GLY A 362 17.99 18.09 8.56
C GLY A 362 19.23 18.00 7.66
N ASP A 363 20.42 17.88 8.27
CA ASP A 363 21.68 17.77 7.52
C ASP A 363 21.74 16.55 6.59
N GLY A 364 21.05 15.48 6.98
CA GLY A 364 20.90 14.24 6.20
C GLY A 364 19.98 14.37 4.98
N ASP A 365 19.30 15.51 4.78
CA ASP A 365 18.42 15.71 3.62
C ASP A 365 19.22 15.98 2.33
N LYS A 366 20.52 16.26 2.44
CA LYS A 366 21.39 16.51 1.29
C LYS A 366 21.44 15.26 0.41
N GLY A 367 20.96 15.38 -0.82
CA GLY A 367 20.96 14.30 -1.81
C GLY A 367 19.69 13.47 -1.83
N LEU A 368 18.74 13.73 -0.92
CA LEU A 368 17.39 13.20 -1.03
C LEU A 368 16.67 13.80 -2.24
N LEU A 369 15.80 13.00 -2.84
CA LEU A 369 14.82 13.48 -3.80
C LEU A 369 13.84 14.43 -3.09
N ASP A 370 13.11 15.20 -3.89
CA ASP A 370 12.17 16.19 -3.40
C ASP A 370 11.05 15.58 -2.55
N TYR A 371 10.41 14.50 -3.01
CA TYR A 371 9.37 13.81 -2.21
C TYR A 371 9.96 13.15 -0.96
N GLU A 372 11.17 12.56 -1.04
CA GLU A 372 11.85 11.97 0.13
C GLU A 372 12.14 13.01 1.20
N SER A 373 12.55 14.21 0.78
CA SER A 373 12.78 15.35 1.68
C SER A 373 11.49 15.78 2.38
N ALA A 374 10.36 15.79 1.67
CA ALA A 374 9.06 16.08 2.24
C ALA A 374 8.64 15.01 3.25
N LEU A 375 8.80 13.72 2.93
CA LEU A 375 8.50 12.62 3.85
C LEU A 375 9.39 12.65 5.11
N ALA A 376 10.68 12.99 4.96
CA ALA A 376 11.59 13.19 6.09
C ALA A 376 11.15 14.33 7.01
N ALA A 377 10.68 15.43 6.43
CA ALA A 377 10.13 16.54 7.20
C ALA A 377 8.84 16.16 7.94
N ILE A 378 7.95 15.38 7.33
CA ILE A 378 6.71 14.90 7.95
C ILE A 378 7.00 13.99 9.14
N ARG A 379 7.93 13.03 9.00
CA ARG A 379 8.35 12.18 10.13
C ARG A 379 8.95 13.01 11.27
N ARG A 380 9.79 13.99 10.95
CA ARG A 380 10.32 14.91 11.97
C ARG A 380 9.24 15.77 12.62
N ALA A 381 8.18 16.11 11.90
CA ALA A 381 7.04 16.83 12.46
C ALA A 381 6.27 15.95 13.45
N GLU A 382 6.06 14.68 13.11
CA GLU A 382 5.47 13.68 14.01
C GLU A 382 6.33 13.46 15.26
N ASP A 383 7.64 13.24 15.10
CA ASP A 383 8.59 13.07 16.21
C ASP A 383 8.64 14.29 17.15
N LYS A 384 8.48 15.50 16.61
CA LYS A 384 8.46 16.76 17.36
C LYS A 384 7.07 17.13 17.90
N GLY A 385 6.02 16.39 17.53
CA GLY A 385 4.64 16.70 17.91
C GLY A 385 4.07 17.97 17.27
N VAL A 386 4.60 18.40 16.12
CA VAL A 386 4.19 19.63 15.39
C VAL A 386 3.44 19.36 14.09
N LEU A 387 2.79 18.20 14.00
CA LEU A 387 2.08 17.76 12.80
C LEU A 387 0.85 18.62 12.50
N VAL A 388 0.18 19.14 13.53
CA VAL A 388 -0.97 20.05 13.40
C VAL A 388 -0.55 21.39 12.80
N GLU A 389 0.60 21.93 13.23
CA GLU A 389 1.17 23.16 12.69
C GLU A 389 1.62 22.99 11.24
N LEU A 390 2.17 21.82 10.91
CA LEU A 390 2.53 21.48 9.53
C LEU A 390 1.29 21.42 8.63
N ASP A 391 0.24 20.70 9.06
CA ASP A 391 -1.03 20.61 8.32
C ASP A 391 -1.66 21.99 8.08
N ARG A 392 -1.71 22.83 9.13
CA ARG A 392 -2.21 24.21 9.04
C ARG A 392 -1.41 25.06 8.04
N ALA A 393 -0.07 24.97 8.08
CA ALA A 393 0.78 25.73 7.15
C ALA A 393 0.57 25.31 5.69
N ILE A 394 0.25 24.03 5.45
CA ILE A 394 -0.10 23.51 4.13
C ILE A 394 -1.46 24.06 3.67
N ASP A 395 -2.48 24.00 4.53
CA ASP A 395 -3.83 24.48 4.22
C ASP A 395 -3.86 26.00 3.93
N GLU A 396 -3.13 26.80 4.72
CA GLU A 396 -2.96 28.24 4.49
C GLU A 396 -2.33 28.51 3.11
N LYS A 397 -1.34 27.70 2.72
CA LYS A 397 -0.66 27.84 1.44
C LYS A 397 -1.56 27.46 0.26
N GLN A 398 -2.35 26.38 0.38
CA GLN A 398 -3.31 25.98 -0.66
C GLN A 398 -4.41 27.03 -0.85
N THR A 399 -4.95 27.58 0.25
CA THR A 399 -5.97 28.63 0.21
C THR A 399 -5.45 29.90 -0.49
N SER A 400 -4.20 30.29 -0.22
CA SER A 400 -3.57 31.46 -0.85
C SER A 400 -3.38 31.32 -2.37
N ARG A 401 -3.31 30.08 -2.89
CA ARG A 401 -3.25 29.82 -4.34
C ARG A 401 -4.63 29.94 -4.98
N SER A 402 -5.65 29.35 -4.37
CA SER A 402 -7.02 29.39 -4.88
C SER A 402 -7.63 30.80 -4.90
N ALA A 403 -7.09 31.73 -4.10
CA ALA A 403 -7.52 33.13 -4.09
C ALA A 403 -6.79 34.01 -5.14
N ASN A 404 -5.68 33.54 -5.72
CA ASN A 404 -4.82 34.30 -6.64
C ASN A 404 -4.81 33.76 -8.09
N GLY A 405 -5.52 32.67 -8.36
CA GLY A 405 -5.75 32.12 -9.70
C GLY A 405 -7.23 32.15 -10.02
#